data_AF-A0A434EQR0-F1
#
_entry.id   AF-A0A434EQR0-F1
#
_cell.length_a   1.000
_cell.length_b   1.000
_cell.length_c   1.000
_cell.angle_alpha   90.00
_cell.angle_beta   90.00
_cell.angle_gamma   90.00
#
_symmetry.space_group_name_H-M   'P 1'
#
loop_
_entity.id
_entity.type
_entity.pdbx_description
1 polymer ?
#
loop_
_entity_poly.entity_id
_entity_poly.type
_entity_poly.pdbx_seq_one_letter_code
_entity_poly.pdbx_strand_id
1 'polypeptide(L)'
;APEARSTAKVSGPETLLKGWQELAARVAALPEPLRDMAERGLRKVVDYQDIAYGGEYLDRLDKAVALDNAERGYALSIAAAKHLANAMCYDDMIRVADLKTRSTRDRRVRKEVGVKEGSVLQVTE
;
A
#
# COMPACT_ATOMS: atom_id res chain seq x y z
N ALA A 1 -3.31 27.00 -10.18
CA ALA A 1 -1.96 26.54 -9.82
C ALA A 1 -2.06 25.05 -9.46
N PRO A 2 -1.18 24.16 -9.93
CA PRO A 2 -1.24 22.77 -9.52
C PRO A 2 -0.72 22.71 -8.08
N GLU A 3 -1.56 22.23 -7.15
CA GLU A 3 -1.18 22.00 -5.77
C GLU A 3 -0.06 20.96 -5.73
N ALA A 4 1.07 21.34 -5.14
CA ALA A 4 2.18 20.44 -4.88
C ALA A 4 1.67 19.30 -3.98
N ARG A 5 1.58 18.09 -4.54
CA ARG A 5 1.28 16.88 -3.75
C ARG A 5 2.38 16.73 -2.69
N SER A 6 2.02 16.99 -1.44
CA SER A 6 2.87 16.71 -0.28
C SER A 6 3.31 15.25 -0.33
N THR A 7 4.60 15.02 -0.58
CA THR A 7 5.23 13.72 -0.42
C THR A 7 5.33 13.43 1.08
N ALA A 8 4.26 12.86 1.66
CA ALA A 8 4.32 12.36 3.03
C ALA A 8 5.52 11.40 3.12
N LYS A 9 6.52 11.73 3.96
CA LYS A 9 7.66 10.85 4.21
C LYS A 9 7.12 9.57 4.84
N VAL A 10 7.37 8.43 4.19
CA VAL A 10 7.05 7.11 4.74
C VAL A 10 7.86 6.92 6.03
N SER A 11 7.22 6.54 7.13
CA SER A 11 7.85 6.31 8.44
C SER A 11 7.52 4.91 8.95
N GLY A 12 8.47 4.24 9.60
CA GLY A 12 8.26 2.92 10.18
C GLY A 12 9.56 2.25 10.61
N PRO A 13 9.52 0.97 10.98
CA PRO A 13 10.71 0.16 11.25
C PRO A 13 11.72 0.20 10.09
N GLU A 14 13.02 0.27 10.39
CA GLU A 14 14.09 0.39 9.39
C GLU A 14 14.05 -0.73 8.33
N THR A 15 13.72 -1.95 8.74
CA THR A 15 13.62 -3.10 7.83
C THR A 15 12.53 -2.91 6.77
N LEU A 16 11.36 -2.41 7.18
CA LEU A 16 10.24 -2.13 6.28
C LEU A 16 10.52 -0.91 5.40
N LEU A 17 11.22 0.11 5.92
CA LEU A 17 11.65 1.26 5.12
C LEU A 17 12.65 0.86 4.04
N LYS A 18 13.62 -0.01 4.36
CA LYS A 18 14.55 -0.55 3.37
C LYS A 18 13.81 -1.32 2.28
N GLY A 19 12.91 -2.23 2.66
CA GLY A 19 12.09 -2.97 1.70
C GLY A 19 11.23 -2.05 0.80
N TRP A 20 10.62 -1.01 1.38
CA TRP A 20 9.90 0.00 0.60
C TRP A 20 10.80 0.74 -0.40
N GLN A 21 12.00 1.14 0.04
CA GLN A 21 12.97 1.81 -0.83
C GLN A 21 13.41 0.92 -2.01
N GLU A 22 13.62 -0.38 -1.77
CA GLU A 22 13.96 -1.35 -2.81
C GLU A 22 12.84 -1.47 -3.86
N LEU A 23 11.58 -1.55 -3.44
CA LEU A 23 10.44 -1.60 -4.36
C LEU A 23 10.22 -0.27 -5.09
N ALA A 24 10.38 0.86 -4.40
CA ALA A 24 10.30 2.18 -5.01
C ALA A 24 11.40 2.38 -6.07
N ALA A 25 12.61 1.87 -5.82
CA ALA A 25 13.69 1.86 -6.80
C ALA A 25 13.35 0.98 -8.02
N ARG A 26 12.73 -0.20 -7.83
CA ARG A 26 12.22 -1.01 -8.96
C ARG A 26 11.21 -0.23 -9.80
N VAL A 27 10.26 0.48 -9.18
CA VAL A 27 9.29 1.32 -9.91
C VAL A 27 9.99 2.44 -10.68
N ALA A 28 10.99 3.10 -10.09
CA ALA A 28 11.76 4.15 -10.75
C ALA A 28 12.55 3.64 -11.97
N ALA A 29 12.90 2.36 -12.01
CA ALA A 29 13.59 1.71 -13.13
C ALA A 29 12.65 1.33 -14.29
N LEU A 30 11.32 1.33 -14.08
CA LEU A 30 10.34 1.04 -15.13
C LEU A 30 10.35 2.11 -16.25
N PRO A 31 9.79 1.81 -17.43
CA PRO A 31 9.55 2.82 -18.47
C PRO A 31 8.74 4.01 -17.92
N GLU A 32 9.14 5.23 -18.27
CA GLU A 32 8.57 6.47 -17.72
C GLU A 32 7.03 6.53 -17.77
N PRO A 33 6.34 6.16 -18.87
CA PRO A 33 4.88 6.21 -18.93
C PRO A 33 4.16 5.32 -17.92
N LEU A 34 4.83 4.27 -17.43
CA LEU A 34 4.27 3.28 -16.51
C LEU A 34 4.41 3.69 -15.04
N ARG A 35 5.41 4.52 -14.70
CA ARG A 35 5.86 4.75 -13.32
C ARG A 35 4.75 5.24 -12.39
N ASP A 36 3.97 6.24 -12.79
CA ASP A 36 2.90 6.82 -11.94
C ASP A 36 1.84 5.77 -11.59
N MET A 37 1.37 4.97 -12.55
CA MET A 37 0.37 3.94 -12.28
C MET A 37 0.96 2.78 -11.47
N ALA A 38 2.21 2.39 -11.77
CA ALA A 38 2.91 1.36 -11.02
C ALA A 38 3.11 1.75 -9.55
N GLU A 39 3.49 3.00 -9.27
CA GLU A 39 3.65 3.52 -7.90
C GLU A 39 2.33 3.52 -7.13
N ARG A 40 1.23 3.97 -7.77
CA ARG A 40 -0.11 3.93 -7.16
C ARG A 40 -0.53 2.50 -6.81
N GLY A 41 -0.30 1.58 -7.73
CA GLY A 41 -0.60 0.17 -7.53
C GLY A 41 0.22 -0.43 -6.40
N LEU A 42 1.54 -0.18 -6.39
CA LEU A 42 2.46 -0.64 -5.36
C LEU A 42 2.04 -0.16 -3.97
N ARG A 43 1.74 1.14 -3.82
CA ARG A 43 1.29 1.69 -2.55
C ARG A 43 0.01 1.02 -2.06
N LYS A 44 -0.95 0.84 -2.97
CA LYS A 44 -2.23 0.19 -2.65
C LYS A 44 -2.03 -1.26 -2.14
N VAL A 45 -1.20 -2.06 -2.80
CA VAL A 45 -0.99 -3.47 -2.40
C VAL A 45 -0.17 -3.61 -1.12
N VAL A 46 0.79 -2.71 -0.89
CA VAL A 46 1.57 -2.68 0.36
C VAL A 46 0.70 -2.23 1.53
N ASP A 47 -0.13 -1.21 1.32
CA ASP A 47 -1.10 -0.75 2.34
C ASP A 47 -2.17 -1.82 2.62
N TYR A 48 -2.50 -2.65 1.64
CA TYR A 48 -3.45 -3.75 1.78
C TYR A 48 -2.88 -4.92 2.60
N GLN A 49 -1.60 -5.23 2.41
CA GLN A 49 -0.98 -6.39 3.06
C GLN A 49 0.42 -6.05 3.60
N ASP A 50 1.46 -6.11 2.77
CA ASP A 50 2.84 -5.86 3.19
C ASP A 50 3.80 -5.63 1.99
N ILE A 51 5.09 -5.42 2.32
CA ILE A 51 6.17 -5.25 1.34
C ILE A 51 6.34 -6.48 0.44
N ALA A 52 6.22 -7.70 0.98
CA ALA A 52 6.39 -8.91 0.17
C ALA A 52 5.29 -9.01 -0.90
N TYR A 53 4.05 -8.67 -0.53
CA TYR A 53 2.93 -8.57 -1.45
C TYR A 53 3.10 -7.47 -2.51
N GLY A 54 3.76 -6.37 -2.14
CA GLY A 54 4.23 -5.35 -3.08
C GLY A 54 5.22 -5.88 -4.11
N GLY A 55 6.17 -6.73 -3.70
CA GLY A 55 7.09 -7.42 -4.60
C GLY A 55 6.36 -8.34 -5.58
N GLU A 56 5.43 -9.13 -5.07
CA GLU A 56 4.56 -10.01 -5.85
C GLU A 56 3.73 -9.28 -6.93
N TYR A 57 3.29 -8.05 -6.64
CA TYR A 57 2.63 -7.18 -7.61
C TYR A 57 3.58 -6.76 -8.74
N LEU A 58 4.81 -6.34 -8.40
CA LEU A 58 5.80 -5.95 -9.39
C LEU A 58 6.23 -7.14 -10.25
N ASP A 59 6.39 -8.34 -9.67
CA ASP A 59 6.75 -9.54 -10.43
C ASP A 59 5.65 -9.94 -11.44
N ARG A 60 4.37 -9.68 -11.12
CA ARG A 60 3.26 -9.85 -12.06
C ARG A 60 3.24 -8.75 -13.13
N LEU A 61 3.56 -7.51 -12.74
CA LEU A 61 3.63 -6.38 -13.67
C LEU A 61 4.78 -6.53 -14.68
N ASP A 62 5.93 -7.05 -14.26
CA ASP A 62 7.09 -7.32 -15.12
C ASP A 62 6.73 -8.23 -16.30
N LYS A 63 5.79 -9.17 -16.10
CA LYS A 63 5.27 -10.03 -17.19
C LYS A 63 4.50 -9.24 -18.25
N ALA A 64 3.73 -8.23 -17.84
CA ALA A 64 3.03 -7.36 -18.78
C ALA A 64 4.02 -6.45 -19.53
N VAL A 65 5.03 -5.91 -18.82
CA VAL A 65 6.09 -5.08 -19.41
C VAL A 65 6.87 -5.85 -20.48
N ALA A 66 7.17 -7.13 -20.24
CA ALA A 66 7.87 -7.97 -21.20
C ALA A 66 7.08 -8.24 -22.50
N LEU A 67 5.76 -8.09 -22.48
CA LEU A 67 4.86 -8.28 -23.63
C LEU A 67 4.51 -6.97 -24.35
N ASP A 68 4.98 -5.84 -23.83
CA ASP A 68 4.61 -4.51 -24.26
C ASP A 68 5.81 -3.77 -24.84
N ASN A 69 5.56 -2.64 -25.51
CA ASN A 69 6.62 -1.90 -26.17
C ASN A 69 6.39 -0.38 -26.17
N ALA A 70 7.47 0.34 -26.47
CA ALA A 70 7.48 1.80 -26.51
C ALA A 70 6.65 2.39 -27.67
N GLU A 71 6.46 1.66 -28.78
CA GLU A 71 5.66 2.14 -29.93
C GLU A 71 4.20 2.40 -29.54
N ARG A 72 3.69 1.65 -28.57
CA ARG A 72 2.34 1.83 -28.01
C ARG A 72 2.35 2.55 -26.66
N GLY A 73 3.47 3.14 -26.28
CA GLY A 73 3.62 3.89 -25.03
C GLY A 73 3.38 3.06 -23.77
N TYR A 74 3.65 1.75 -23.81
CA TYR A 74 3.39 0.82 -22.71
C TYR A 74 1.92 0.75 -22.24
N ALA A 75 0.96 0.93 -23.16
CA ALA A 75 -0.47 0.97 -22.84
C ALA A 75 -0.99 -0.29 -22.14
N LEU A 76 -0.48 -1.48 -22.51
CA LEU A 76 -0.87 -2.74 -21.86
C LEU A 76 -0.39 -2.76 -20.41
N SER A 77 0.85 -2.36 -20.18
CA SER A 77 1.48 -2.36 -18.86
C SER A 77 0.81 -1.37 -17.92
N ILE A 78 0.43 -0.18 -18.43
CA ILE A 78 -0.30 0.83 -17.66
C ILE A 78 -1.67 0.28 -17.24
N ALA A 79 -2.39 -0.36 -18.16
CA ALA A 79 -3.66 -1.00 -17.82
C ALA A 79 -3.46 -2.15 -16.83
N ALA A 80 -2.45 -2.99 -17.03
CA ALA A 80 -2.11 -4.11 -16.15
C ALA A 80 -1.81 -3.64 -14.73
N ALA A 81 -1.01 -2.59 -14.54
CA ALA A 81 -0.70 -2.02 -13.23
C ALA A 81 -1.99 -1.68 -12.43
N LYS A 82 -2.94 -0.99 -13.08
CA LYS A 82 -4.24 -0.65 -12.48
C LYS A 82 -5.05 -1.91 -12.12
N HIS A 83 -5.18 -2.84 -13.06
CA HIS A 83 -6.07 -3.98 -12.90
C HIS A 83 -5.49 -5.04 -11.95
N LEU A 84 -4.18 -5.26 -11.95
CA LEU A 84 -3.48 -6.13 -11.00
C LEU A 84 -3.64 -5.62 -9.56
N ALA A 85 -3.38 -4.34 -9.31
CA ALA A 85 -3.54 -3.77 -7.97
C ALA A 85 -4.99 -3.85 -7.47
N ASN A 86 -5.98 -3.76 -8.37
CA ASN A 86 -7.38 -3.94 -8.01
C ASN A 86 -7.73 -5.42 -7.73
N ALA A 87 -7.23 -6.35 -8.54
CA ALA A 87 -7.49 -7.78 -8.37
C ALA A 87 -6.81 -8.36 -7.12
N MET A 88 -5.59 -7.92 -6.83
CA MET A 88 -4.80 -8.35 -5.66
C MET A 88 -5.37 -7.79 -4.35
N CYS A 89 -5.97 -6.61 -4.38
CA CYS A 89 -6.64 -6.01 -3.22
C CYS A 89 -8.16 -6.20 -3.29
N TYR A 90 -8.62 -7.43 -3.52
CA TYR A 90 -10.05 -7.72 -3.45
C TYR A 90 -10.53 -7.43 -2.01
N ASP A 91 -11.59 -6.62 -1.86
CA ASP A 91 -12.13 -6.18 -0.56
C ASP A 91 -12.79 -7.39 0.15
N ASP A 92 -11.97 -8.23 0.77
CA ASP A 92 -12.41 -9.41 1.49
C ASP A 92 -12.83 -9.03 2.92
N MET A 93 -13.73 -9.82 3.53
CA MET A 93 -14.28 -9.63 4.89
C MET A 93 -13.22 -9.34 5.97
N ILE A 94 -11.96 -9.73 5.73
CA ILE A 94 -10.79 -9.48 6.58
C ILE A 94 -10.54 -7.98 6.79
N ARG A 95 -10.70 -7.11 5.78
CA ARG A 95 -10.53 -5.66 5.98
C ARG A 95 -11.69 -5.03 6.75
N VAL A 96 -12.91 -5.56 6.60
CA VAL A 96 -14.05 -5.14 7.45
C VAL A 96 -13.79 -5.52 8.90
N ALA A 97 -13.20 -6.69 9.15
CA ALA A 97 -12.76 -7.09 10.48
C ALA A 97 -11.61 -6.21 11.01
N ASP A 98 -10.58 -5.91 10.21
CA ASP A 98 -9.47 -5.03 10.60
C ASP A 98 -9.90 -3.57 10.83
N LEU A 99 -10.77 -3.02 9.98
CA LEU A 99 -11.41 -1.72 10.20
C LEU A 99 -12.20 -1.70 11.51
N LYS A 100 -12.85 -2.82 11.88
CA LYS A 100 -13.58 -2.96 13.15
C LYS A 100 -12.64 -3.16 14.34
N THR A 101 -11.47 -3.76 14.21
CA THR A 101 -10.52 -3.84 15.34
C THR A 101 -9.78 -2.52 15.52
N ARG A 102 -9.33 -1.86 14.44
CA ARG A 102 -8.58 -0.60 14.50
C ARG A 102 -9.42 0.62 14.88
N SER A 103 -10.65 0.73 14.38
CA SER A 103 -11.49 1.92 14.65
C SER A 103 -12.26 1.85 15.97
N THR A 104 -12.49 0.64 16.50
CA THR A 104 -13.40 0.44 17.65
C THR A 104 -12.70 0.15 18.96
N ARG A 105 -11.44 -0.32 18.96
CA ARG A 105 -10.74 -0.66 20.21
C ARG A 105 -10.20 0.58 20.95
N ASP A 106 -9.69 1.57 20.23
CA ASP A 106 -9.06 2.74 20.86
C ASP A 106 -10.07 3.78 21.39
N ARG A 107 -11.15 4.01 20.65
CA ARG A 107 -12.12 5.07 20.98
C ARG A 107 -13.17 4.64 22.01
N ARG A 108 -13.51 3.34 22.05
CA ARG A 108 -14.59 2.84 22.90
C ARG A 108 -14.13 2.49 24.31
N VAL A 109 -12.97 1.84 24.45
CA VAL A 109 -12.37 1.53 25.76
C VAL A 109 -12.07 2.81 26.54
N ARG A 110 -11.56 3.86 25.89
CA ARG A 110 -11.31 5.14 26.57
C ARG A 110 -12.59 5.87 26.99
N LYS A 111 -13.70 5.71 26.26
CA LYS A 111 -14.96 6.39 26.54
C LYS A 111 -15.84 5.66 27.56
N GLU A 112 -15.84 4.33 27.56
CA GLU A 112 -16.68 3.52 28.46
C GLU A 112 -16.04 3.32 29.85
N VAL A 113 -14.71 3.39 29.97
CA VAL A 113 -14.00 3.15 31.24
C VAL A 113 -13.71 4.46 32.03
N GLY A 114 -13.99 5.63 31.45
CA GLY A 114 -13.91 6.91 32.17
C GLY A 114 -12.54 7.22 32.79
N VAL A 115 -11.46 6.83 32.12
CA VAL A 115 -10.10 6.96 32.67
C VAL A 115 -9.56 8.38 32.48
N LYS A 116 -9.26 9.06 33.59
CA LYS A 116 -8.48 10.30 33.60
C LYS A 116 -7.05 10.03 33.15
N GLU A 117 -6.41 11.00 32.50
CA GLU A 117 -5.01 10.90 32.06
C GLU A 117 -4.11 10.44 33.22
N GLY A 118 -3.43 9.30 33.04
CA GLY A 118 -2.38 8.83 33.94
C GLY A 118 -2.51 7.41 34.52
N SER A 119 -3.57 6.65 34.26
CA SER A 119 -3.69 5.27 34.76
C SER A 119 -3.58 4.19 33.69
N VAL A 120 -2.82 3.14 34.02
CA VAL A 120 -2.62 1.94 33.21
C VAL A 120 -3.77 0.98 33.43
N LEU A 121 -4.45 0.61 32.36
CA LEU A 121 -5.48 -0.44 32.34
C LEU A 121 -4.83 -1.78 31.99
N GLN A 122 -4.99 -2.77 32.87
CA GLN A 122 -4.61 -4.16 32.59
C GLN A 122 -5.88 -5.00 32.46
N VAL A 123 -5.99 -5.73 31.34
CA VAL A 123 -7.09 -6.66 31.06
C VAL A 123 -6.56 -8.08 31.28
N THR A 124 -7.24 -8.86 32.11
CA THR A 124 -7.00 -10.31 32.29
C THR A 124 -8.18 -11.10 31.74
N GLU A 125 -7.89 -12.22 31.07
CA GLU A 125 -8.87 -13.15 30.46
C GLU A 125 -9.83 -13.79 31.45
#